data_AF-A0ABD5X123-F1
#
_entry.id   AF-A0ABD5X123-F1
#
_cell.length_a   1.000
_cell.length_b   1.000
_cell.length_c   1.000
_cell.angle_alpha   90.00
_cell.angle_beta   90.00
_cell.angle_gamma   90.00
#
_symmetry.space_group_name_H-M   'P 1'
#
loop_
_entity.id
_entity.type
_entity.pdbx_description
1 polymer ?
#
loop_
_entity_poly.entity_id
_entity_poly.type
_entity_poly.pdbx_seq_one_letter_code
_entity_poly.pdbx_strand_id
1 'polypeptide(L)' 'MPDPVDPPKSDPLDVDDDADVMPRPYADLVHGVMEARGCSKPDAEAWVDEQGREAAERFLLARWAGR' A
#
# COMPACT_ATOMS: atom_id res chain seq x y z
N MET A 1 -8.18 32.39 38.08
CA MET A 1 -8.12 32.44 36.60
C MET A 1 -7.57 31.09 36.17
N PRO A 2 -8.27 30.31 35.33
CA PRO A 2 -7.74 29.05 34.86
C PRO A 2 -6.62 29.31 33.85
N ASP A 3 -5.44 28.72 34.08
CA ASP A 3 -4.33 28.70 33.13
C ASP A 3 -4.80 28.23 31.75
N PRO A 4 -4.37 28.88 30.66
CA PRO A 4 -4.65 28.41 29.31
C PRO A 4 -3.91 27.09 29.12
N VAL A 5 -4.67 26.00 29.06
CA VAL A 5 -4.15 24.68 28.70
C VAL A 5 -3.68 24.78 27.25
N ASP A 6 -2.36 24.80 27.04
CA ASP A 6 -1.75 24.70 25.72
C ASP A 6 -2.27 23.38 25.09
N PRO A 7 -2.98 23.41 23.94
CA PRO A 7 -3.45 22.19 23.32
C PRO A 7 -2.22 21.31 22.99
N PRO A 8 -2.26 19.99 23.26
CA PRO A 8 -1.13 19.13 22.96
C PRO A 8 -0.79 19.32 21.48
N LYS A 9 0.48 19.72 21.25
CA LYS A 9 1.03 20.01 19.93
C LYS A 9 0.57 18.92 18.98
N SER A 10 -0.05 19.35 17.88
CA SER A 10 -0.40 18.49 16.75
C SER A 10 0.68 17.45 16.58
N ASP A 11 0.30 16.20 16.78
CA ASP A 11 1.09 15.04 16.45
C ASP A 11 1.57 15.26 15.00
N PRO A 12 2.88 15.43 14.76
CA PRO A 12 3.38 15.33 13.41
C PRO A 12 3.30 13.83 13.14
N LEU A 13 2.16 13.38 12.64
CA LEU A 13 2.19 12.36 11.61
C LEU A 13 2.96 12.98 10.45
N ASP A 14 4.28 13.02 10.63
CA ASP A 14 5.28 13.04 9.58
C ASP A 14 5.04 11.72 8.86
N VAL A 15 3.99 11.73 8.05
CA VAL A 15 3.86 10.79 6.97
C VAL A 15 4.99 11.19 6.06
N ASP A 16 6.17 10.63 6.31
CA ASP A 16 7.16 10.40 5.28
C ASP A 16 6.38 9.72 4.14
N ASP A 17 5.88 10.54 3.22
CA ASP A 17 5.29 10.13 1.94
C ASP A 17 6.32 9.35 1.10
N ASP A 18 7.58 9.38 1.56
CA ASP A 18 8.75 8.64 1.08
C ASP A 18 9.09 7.44 1.98
N ALA A 19 8.12 6.85 2.67
CA ALA A 19 8.28 5.47 3.12
C ALA A 19 8.57 4.67 1.85
N ASP A 20 9.83 4.32 1.66
CA ASP A 20 10.35 3.40 0.65
C ASP A 20 9.71 2.05 0.98
N VAL A 21 8.41 1.91 0.66
CA VAL A 21 7.62 0.72 0.90
C VAL A 21 8.18 -0.26 -0.11
N MET A 22 9.22 -0.97 0.32
CA MET A 22 9.76 -2.08 -0.44
C MET A 22 8.59 -2.93 -0.87
N PRO A 23 8.42 -3.17 -2.18
CA PRO A 23 7.29 -3.93 -2.65
C PRO A 23 7.29 -5.27 -1.93
N ARG A 24 6.11 -5.65 -1.45
CA ARG A 24 5.81 -6.91 -0.78
C ARG A 24 6.49 -8.08 -1.51
N PRO A 25 6.75 -9.18 -0.80
CA PRO A 25 7.27 -10.38 -1.43
C PRO A 25 6.47 -10.73 -2.70
N TYR A 26 7.15 -11.18 -3.75
CA TYR A 26 6.51 -11.46 -5.04
C TYR A 26 5.30 -12.40 -4.89
N ALA A 27 5.37 -13.39 -3.99
CA ALA A 27 4.26 -14.28 -3.68
C ALA A 27 3.02 -13.53 -3.16
N ASP A 28 3.19 -12.54 -2.29
CA ASP A 28 2.10 -11.70 -1.77
C ASP A 28 1.52 -10.78 -2.85
N LEU A 29 2.36 -10.25 -3.74
CA LEU A 29 1.89 -9.45 -4.88
C LEU A 29 1.03 -10.30 -5.82
N VAL A 30 1.50 -11.51 -6.15
CA VAL A 30 0.75 -12.46 -6.99
C VAL A 30 -0.57 -12.83 -6.32
N HIS A 31 -0.55 -13.14 -5.02
CA HIS A 31 -1.77 -13.47 -4.28
C HIS A 31 -2.77 -12.30 -4.29
N GLY A 32 -2.29 -11.10 -3.98
CA GLY A 32 -3.12 -9.90 -4.02
C GLY A 32 -3.69 -9.63 -5.42
N VAL A 33 -2.89 -9.84 -6.48
CA VAL A 33 -3.35 -9.69 -7.87
C VAL A 33 -4.38 -10.75 -8.23
N MET A 34 -4.21 -12.00 -7.79
CA MET A 34 -5.21 -13.07 -7.94
C MET A 34 -6.52 -12.68 -7.29
N GLU A 35 -6.50 -12.20 -6.05
CA GLU A 35 -7.71 -11.78 -5.34
C GLU A 35 -8.35 -10.53 -5.96
N ALA A 36 -7.54 -9.57 -6.40
CA ALA A 36 -8.02 -8.32 -6.97
C ALA A 36 -8.62 -8.49 -8.37
N ARG A 37 -8.04 -9.36 -9.21
CA ARG A 37 -8.48 -9.60 -10.58
C ARG A 37 -9.36 -10.84 -10.73
N GLY A 38 -9.43 -11.71 -9.72
CA GLY A 38 -10.13 -12.99 -9.80
C GLY A 38 -9.53 -13.95 -10.83
N CYS A 39 -8.20 -13.92 -11.01
CA CYS A 39 -7.50 -14.70 -12.03
C CYS A 39 -6.68 -15.85 -11.44
N SER A 40 -6.20 -16.72 -12.32
CA SER A 40 -5.33 -17.83 -11.95
C SER A 40 -3.94 -17.33 -11.50
N LYS A 41 -3.22 -18.14 -10.73
CA LYS A 41 -1.83 -17.84 -10.33
C LYS A 41 -0.90 -17.54 -11.51
N PRO A 42 -0.85 -18.34 -12.59
CA PRO A 42 0.04 -18.04 -13.70
C PRO A 42 -0.34 -16.74 -14.43
N ASP A 43 -1.62 -16.39 -14.51
CA ASP A 43 -2.06 -15.09 -15.05
C ASP A 43 -1.62 -13.92 -14.15
N ALA A 44 -1.69 -14.10 -12.82
CA ALA A 44 -1.25 -13.09 -11.88
C ALA A 44 0.28 -12.92 -11.90
N GLU A 45 1.03 -14.02 -11.99
CA GLU A 45 2.50 -14.01 -12.14
C GLU A 45 2.91 -13.27 -13.42
N ALA A 46 2.34 -13.64 -14.56
CA ALA A 46 2.59 -12.99 -15.84
C ALA A 46 2.30 -11.49 -15.79
N TRP A 47 1.24 -11.08 -15.09
CA TRP A 47 0.90 -9.68 -14.95
C TRP A 47 1.84 -8.92 -14.01
N VAL A 48 2.26 -9.51 -12.88
CA VAL A 48 3.26 -8.89 -11.99
C VAL A 48 4.61 -8.75 -12.70
N ASP A 49 5.00 -9.73 -13.52
CA ASP A 49 6.21 -9.65 -14.34
C ASP A 49 6.11 -8.61 -15.46
N GLU A 50 4.94 -8.46 -16.10
CA GLU A 50 4.71 -7.46 -17.15
C GLU A 50 4.69 -6.02 -16.60
N GLN A 51 3.99 -5.80 -15.49
CA GLN A 51 3.81 -4.46 -14.91
C GLN A 51 4.96 -4.07 -13.97
N GLY A 52 5.65 -5.06 -13.42
CA GLY A 52 6.67 -4.87 -12.39
C GLY A 52 6.09 -4.84 -10.97
N ARG A 53 6.94 -5.18 -10.00
CA ARG A 53 6.55 -5.35 -8.59
C ARG A 53 6.00 -4.09 -7.95
N GLU A 54 6.57 -2.92 -8.26
CA GLU A 54 6.08 -1.65 -7.73
C GLU A 54 4.71 -1.26 -8.29
N ALA A 55 4.46 -1.48 -9.59
CA ALA A 55 3.16 -1.19 -10.18
C ALA A 55 2.08 -2.12 -9.61
N ALA A 56 2.42 -3.39 -9.38
CA ALA A 56 1.55 -4.34 -8.70
C ALA A 56 1.23 -3.89 -7.26
N GLU A 57 2.24 -3.44 -6.50
CA GLU A 57 2.04 -2.89 -5.16
C GLU A 57 1.09 -1.69 -5.19
N ARG A 58 1.35 -0.70 -6.06
CA ARG A 58 0.51 0.50 -6.20
C ARG A 58 -0.93 0.15 -6.59
N PHE A 59 -1.11 -0.82 -7.49
CA PHE A 59 -2.43 -1.32 -7.87
C PHE A 59 -3.18 -1.92 -6.68
N LEU A 60 -2.51 -2.71 -5.84
CA LEU A 60 -3.11 -3.28 -4.64
C LEU A 60 -3.42 -2.20 -3.60
N LEU A 61 -2.50 -1.26 -3.36
CA LEU A 61 -2.74 -0.16 -2.43
C LEU A 61 -3.95 0.68 -2.85
N ALA A 62 -4.05 1.05 -4.14
CA ALA A 62 -5.17 1.83 -4.65
C ALA A 62 -6.54 1.13 -4.46
N ARG A 63 -6.58 -0.21 -4.56
CA ARG A 63 -7.82 -0.97 -4.35
C ARG A 63 -8.26 -1.01 -2.88
N TRP A 64 -7.32 -1.05 -1.93
CA TRP A 64 -7.61 -1.26 -0.51
C TRP A 64 -7.62 0.04 0.30
N ALA A 65 -6.99 1.11 -0.18
CA ALA A 65 -7.04 2.44 0.45
C ALA A 65 -8.41 3.14 0.32
N GLY A 66 -9.30 2.64 -0.53
CA GLY A 66 -10.64 3.21 -0.75
C GLY A 66 -11.76 2.64 0.13
N ARG A 67 -11.44 1.98 1.25
CA ARG A 67 -12.45 1.38 2.16
C ARG A 67 -12.58 2.13 3.47
#